data_AF-A0A2T5PL79-F1
#
_entry.id   AF-A0A2T5PL79-F1
#
_cell.length_a   1.000
_cell.length_b   1.000
_cell.length_c   1.000
_cell.angle_alpha   90.00
_cell.angle_beta   90.00
_cell.angle_gamma   90.00
#
_symmetry.space_group_name_H-M   'P 1'
#
loop_
_entity.id
_entity.type
_entity.pdbx_description
1 polymer ?
#
loop_
_entity_poly.entity_id
_entity_poly.type
_entity_poly.pdbx_seq_one_letter_code
_entity_poly.pdbx_strand_id
1 'polypeptide(L)'
;MRLSLRRRAIYTGLAGHFSDEEVWPLLALWENKYAEQPPFALNEFLAEVVLRTERKLERARLYRELVGALTGPPSQLLPDPEEQLAAWRQGRNEAVRQVATPDSAAQTTFLALNQTLLEQLDGAQQAALRRFAAGNLSGMGVSSELSTRLRIWLEQGGSDGIANLGLEQLRKLLNLLYIGLCEFLGPVRADRVLSQAVNRVEEQGVEFSPRRLL
;
A
#
# COMPACT_ATOMS: atom_id res chain seq x y z
N MET A 1 -20.00 -9.13 -21.18
CA MET A 1 -18.94 -10.16 -21.31
C MET A 1 -18.40 -10.45 -19.91
N ARG A 2 -18.25 -11.73 -19.50
CA ARG A 2 -17.79 -12.07 -18.13
C ARG A 2 -16.33 -11.62 -17.92
N LEU A 3 -15.98 -11.20 -16.69
CA LEU A 3 -14.62 -10.76 -16.33
C LEU A 3 -13.56 -11.79 -16.71
N SER A 4 -13.80 -13.07 -16.38
CA SER A 4 -12.89 -14.17 -16.74
C SER A 4 -12.61 -14.27 -18.24
N LEU A 5 -13.64 -14.03 -19.08
CA LEU A 5 -13.47 -14.07 -20.52
C LEU A 5 -12.66 -12.87 -21.04
N ARG A 6 -12.88 -11.68 -20.46
CA ARG A 6 -12.09 -10.49 -20.79
C ARG A 6 -10.63 -10.64 -20.34
N ARG A 7 -10.39 -11.14 -19.14
CA ARG A 7 -9.04 -11.43 -18.61
C ARG A 7 -8.29 -12.41 -19.51
N ARG A 8 -8.94 -13.50 -19.93
CA ARG A 8 -8.38 -14.45 -20.91
C ARG A 8 -8.00 -13.78 -22.22
N ALA A 9 -8.85 -12.90 -22.75
CA ALA A 9 -8.58 -12.18 -23.98
C ALA A 9 -7.37 -11.23 -23.87
N ILE A 10 -7.30 -10.47 -22.79
CA ILE A 10 -6.18 -9.55 -22.52
C ILE A 10 -4.89 -10.34 -22.31
N TYR A 11 -4.93 -11.40 -21.51
CA TYR A 11 -3.78 -12.29 -21.31
C TYR A 11 -3.28 -12.89 -22.62
N THR A 12 -4.19 -13.39 -23.46
CA THR A 12 -3.85 -13.96 -24.78
C THR A 12 -3.15 -12.93 -25.67
N GLY A 13 -3.62 -11.68 -25.69
CA GLY A 13 -2.98 -10.62 -26.48
C GLY A 13 -1.65 -10.10 -25.92
N LEU A 14 -1.43 -10.21 -24.60
CA LEU A 14 -0.17 -9.78 -23.96
C LEU A 14 0.91 -10.88 -23.98
N ALA A 15 0.54 -12.15 -23.80
CA ALA A 15 1.47 -13.27 -23.67
C ALA A 15 2.38 -13.47 -24.91
N GLY A 16 1.96 -12.99 -26.08
CA GLY A 16 2.78 -13.03 -27.30
C GLY A 16 3.90 -11.98 -27.37
N HIS A 17 3.88 -10.95 -26.51
CA HIS A 17 4.77 -9.79 -26.58
C HIS A 17 5.64 -9.59 -25.34
N PHE A 18 5.24 -10.19 -24.22
CA PHE A 18 5.85 -10.01 -22.91
C PHE A 18 6.20 -11.37 -22.31
N SER A 19 7.28 -11.46 -21.54
CA SER A 19 7.59 -12.66 -20.76
C SER A 19 6.56 -12.86 -19.64
N ASP A 20 6.50 -14.07 -19.07
CA ASP A 20 5.57 -14.36 -17.96
C ASP A 20 5.74 -13.34 -16.80
N GLU A 21 6.98 -12.98 -16.45
CA GLU A 21 7.27 -12.00 -15.40
C GLU A 21 6.77 -10.57 -15.74
N GLU A 22 6.78 -10.19 -17.02
CA GLU A 22 6.31 -8.90 -17.52
C GLU A 22 4.78 -8.86 -17.70
N VAL A 23 4.14 -9.99 -18.02
CA VAL A 23 2.70 -10.06 -18.27
C VAL A 23 1.89 -9.84 -17.01
N TRP A 24 2.30 -10.42 -15.87
CA TRP A 24 1.54 -10.34 -14.62
C TRP A 24 1.26 -8.91 -14.12
N PRO A 25 2.25 -7.99 -14.03
CA PRO A 25 1.97 -6.61 -13.60
C PRO A 25 1.07 -5.86 -14.58
N LEU A 26 1.17 -6.12 -15.89
CA LEU A 26 0.33 -5.49 -16.90
C LEU A 26 -1.11 -6.01 -16.84
N LEU A 27 -1.28 -7.31 -16.61
CA LEU A 27 -2.59 -7.93 -16.44
C LEU A 27 -3.28 -7.48 -15.15
N ALA A 28 -2.53 -7.37 -14.05
CA ALA A 28 -3.03 -6.83 -12.79
C ALA A 28 -3.44 -5.35 -12.91
N LEU A 29 -2.65 -4.54 -13.62
CA LEU A 29 -2.99 -3.16 -13.94
C LEU A 29 -4.31 -3.07 -14.71
N TRP A 30 -4.46 -3.91 -15.73
CA TRP A 30 -5.70 -3.98 -16.51
C TRP A 30 -6.89 -4.34 -15.63
N GLU A 31 -6.77 -5.38 -14.79
CA GLU A 31 -7.88 -5.83 -13.93
C GLU A 31 -8.32 -4.74 -12.95
N ASN A 32 -7.37 -4.03 -12.35
CA ASN A 32 -7.66 -3.02 -11.32
C ASN A 32 -8.23 -1.71 -11.89
N LYS A 33 -7.76 -1.29 -13.07
CA LYS A 33 -8.05 0.06 -13.61
C LYS A 33 -9.00 0.05 -14.81
N TYR A 34 -8.99 -1.02 -15.59
CA TYR A 34 -9.63 -1.06 -16.91
C TYR A 34 -10.66 -2.18 -17.09
N ALA A 35 -10.78 -3.13 -16.14
CA ALA A 35 -11.77 -4.21 -16.22
C ALA A 35 -13.22 -3.71 -16.26
N GLU A 36 -13.55 -2.70 -15.48
CA GLU A 36 -14.91 -2.12 -15.45
C GLU A 36 -15.10 -1.01 -16.50
N GLN A 37 -14.04 -0.64 -17.22
CA GLN A 37 -14.10 0.43 -18.20
C GLN A 37 -14.63 -0.03 -19.57
N PRO A 38 -15.15 0.90 -20.39
CA PRO A 38 -15.65 0.60 -21.72
C PRO A 38 -14.53 0.18 -22.70
N PRO A 39 -14.86 -0.44 -23.84
CA PRO A 39 -13.87 -0.99 -24.79
C PRO A 39 -12.83 0.01 -25.32
N PHE A 40 -13.16 1.31 -25.40
CA PHE A 40 -12.23 2.33 -25.86
C PHE A 40 -11.07 2.60 -24.88
N ALA A 41 -11.23 2.22 -23.61
CA ALA A 41 -10.18 2.34 -22.60
C ALA A 41 -8.96 1.45 -22.87
N LEU A 42 -9.06 0.51 -23.83
CA LEU A 42 -7.94 -0.30 -24.29
C LEU A 42 -6.80 0.56 -24.87
N ASN A 43 -7.13 1.69 -25.51
CA ASN A 43 -6.11 2.61 -26.05
C ASN A 43 -5.32 3.32 -24.94
N GLU A 44 -5.98 3.67 -23.84
CA GLU A 44 -5.34 4.26 -22.66
C GLU A 44 -4.50 3.24 -21.92
N PHE A 45 -5.04 2.03 -21.73
CA PHE A 45 -4.29 0.90 -21.20
C PHE A 45 -2.98 0.69 -21.97
N LEU A 46 -3.03 0.63 -23.31
CA LEU A 46 -1.82 0.48 -24.12
C LEU A 46 -0.84 1.64 -24.01
N ALA A 47 -1.33 2.88 -23.88
CA ALA A 47 -0.44 4.02 -23.65
C ALA A 47 0.30 3.86 -22.31
N GLU A 48 -0.39 3.38 -21.27
CA GLU A 48 0.21 3.11 -19.97
C GLU A 48 1.18 1.92 -19.99
N VAL A 49 0.90 0.86 -20.78
CA VAL A 49 1.83 -0.25 -21.00
C VAL A 49 3.13 0.23 -21.63
N VAL A 50 3.06 1.08 -22.66
CA VAL A 50 4.25 1.66 -23.32
C VAL A 50 5.08 2.48 -22.33
N LEU A 51 4.43 3.30 -21.50
CA LEU A 51 5.12 4.11 -20.50
C LEU A 51 5.83 3.25 -19.44
N ARG A 52 5.21 2.15 -18.99
CA ARG A 52 5.76 1.29 -17.93
C ARG A 52 6.86 0.34 -18.38
N THR A 53 6.84 -0.06 -19.64
CA THR A 53 7.79 -1.03 -20.17
C THR A 53 9.03 -0.38 -20.77
N GLU A 54 9.00 0.94 -21.01
CA GLU A 54 10.06 1.73 -21.69
C GLU A 54 10.53 1.12 -23.02
N ARG A 55 9.74 0.20 -23.60
CA ARG A 55 10.06 -0.55 -24.82
C ARG A 55 9.38 0.08 -26.02
N LYS A 56 10.06 0.04 -27.16
CA LYS A 56 9.43 0.32 -28.46
C LYS A 56 8.48 -0.81 -28.81
N LEU A 57 7.21 -0.65 -28.44
CA LEU A 57 6.14 -1.59 -28.76
C LEU A 57 5.45 -1.20 -30.06
N GLU A 58 5.11 -2.20 -30.88
CA GLU A 58 4.24 -2.01 -32.05
C GLU A 58 2.79 -1.80 -31.61
N ARG A 59 2.47 -0.61 -31.06
CA ARG A 59 1.16 -0.30 -30.47
C ARG A 59 -0.02 -0.67 -31.37
N ALA A 60 0.08 -0.40 -32.67
CA ALA A 60 -0.99 -0.70 -33.63
C ALA A 60 -1.20 -2.21 -33.82
N ARG A 61 -0.12 -3.01 -33.74
CA ARG A 61 -0.20 -4.47 -33.80
C ARG A 61 -0.79 -5.03 -32.52
N LEU A 62 -0.28 -4.61 -31.37
CA LEU A 62 -0.76 -5.05 -30.06
C LEU A 62 -2.24 -4.71 -29.85
N TYR A 63 -2.68 -3.51 -30.28
CA TYR A 63 -4.08 -3.13 -30.24
C TYR A 63 -4.97 -4.04 -31.08
N ARG A 64 -4.56 -4.37 -32.32
CA ARG A 64 -5.32 -5.28 -33.18
C ARG A 64 -5.43 -6.68 -32.59
N GLU A 65 -4.36 -7.20 -32.01
CA GLU A 65 -4.35 -8.52 -31.38
C GLU A 65 -5.25 -8.55 -30.13
N LEU A 66 -5.21 -7.52 -29.29
CA LEU A 66 -6.07 -7.41 -28.12
C LEU A 66 -7.56 -7.24 -28.48
N VAL A 67 -7.88 -6.39 -29.46
CA VAL A 67 -9.26 -6.25 -29.96
C VAL A 67 -9.73 -7.57 -30.57
N GLY A 68 -8.90 -8.21 -31.39
CA GLY A 68 -9.19 -9.51 -31.99
C GLY A 68 -9.49 -10.59 -30.94
N ALA A 69 -8.70 -10.66 -29.88
CA ALA A 69 -8.93 -11.58 -28.77
C ALA A 69 -10.21 -11.24 -27.97
N LEU A 70 -10.54 -9.96 -27.80
CA LEU A 70 -11.76 -9.53 -27.09
C LEU A 70 -13.04 -9.82 -27.87
N THR A 71 -12.99 -9.76 -29.20
CA THR A 71 -14.16 -10.02 -30.08
C THR A 71 -14.22 -11.43 -30.65
N GLY A 72 -13.13 -12.19 -30.53
CA GLY A 72 -12.97 -13.53 -31.10
C GLY A 72 -13.65 -14.63 -30.29
N PRO A 73 -13.64 -15.87 -30.81
CA PRO A 73 -14.25 -17.01 -30.13
C PRO A 73 -13.47 -17.42 -28.88
N PRO A 74 -14.14 -17.76 -27.75
CA PRO A 74 -13.49 -18.17 -26.50
C PRO A 74 -12.58 -19.40 -26.59
N SER A 75 -12.73 -20.21 -27.63
CA SER A 75 -11.93 -21.41 -27.90
C SER A 75 -10.51 -21.11 -28.35
N GLN A 76 -10.24 -19.91 -28.87
CA GLN A 76 -8.91 -19.47 -29.30
C GLN A 76 -8.14 -18.77 -28.17
N LEU A 77 -8.79 -18.53 -27.02
CA LEU A 77 -8.18 -17.86 -25.89
C LEU A 77 -7.42 -18.86 -25.02
N LEU A 78 -6.26 -18.43 -24.53
CA LEU A 78 -5.50 -19.14 -23.51
C LEU A 78 -6.36 -19.44 -22.26
N PRO A 79 -5.99 -20.44 -21.43
CA PRO A 79 -6.67 -20.70 -20.16
C PRO A 79 -6.70 -19.44 -19.27
N ASP A 80 -7.65 -19.39 -18.34
CA ASP A 80 -7.77 -18.25 -17.42
C ASP A 80 -6.53 -18.19 -16.51
N PRO A 81 -5.74 -17.10 -16.58
CA PRO A 81 -4.53 -16.97 -15.76
C PRO A 81 -4.81 -16.63 -14.29
N GLU A 82 -6.04 -16.75 -13.81
CA GLU A 82 -6.41 -16.27 -12.46
C GLU A 82 -5.59 -16.91 -11.35
N GLU A 83 -5.34 -18.22 -11.43
CA GLU A 83 -4.57 -18.93 -10.42
C GLU A 83 -3.11 -18.45 -10.41
N GLN A 84 -2.52 -18.25 -11.59
CA GLN A 84 -1.15 -17.73 -11.74
C GLN A 84 -1.05 -16.26 -11.32
N LEU A 85 -2.05 -15.46 -11.66
CA LEU A 85 -2.15 -14.05 -11.27
C LEU A 85 -2.33 -13.90 -9.76
N ALA A 86 -3.14 -14.75 -9.14
CA ALA A 86 -3.31 -14.81 -7.69
C ALA A 86 -2.01 -15.25 -6.99
N ALA A 87 -1.33 -16.29 -7.51
CA ALA A 87 -0.03 -16.73 -7.00
C ALA A 87 1.04 -15.64 -7.14
N TRP A 88 1.10 -14.93 -8.26
CA TRP A 88 1.99 -13.78 -8.44
C TRP A 88 1.65 -12.63 -7.49
N ARG A 89 0.36 -12.33 -7.25
CA ARG A 89 -0.05 -11.31 -6.26
C ARG A 89 0.38 -11.71 -4.86
N GLN A 90 0.21 -12.98 -4.49
CA GLN A 90 0.66 -13.49 -3.21
C GLN A 90 2.19 -13.43 -3.11
N GLY A 91 2.92 -13.90 -4.12
CA GLY A 91 4.38 -13.84 -4.18
C GLY A 91 4.94 -12.41 -4.23
N ARG A 92 4.24 -11.46 -4.85
CA ARG A 92 4.58 -10.03 -4.82
C ARG A 92 4.28 -9.43 -3.45
N ASN A 93 3.18 -9.78 -2.81
CA ASN A 93 2.90 -9.34 -1.44
C ASN A 93 3.93 -9.92 -0.47
N GLU A 94 4.36 -11.17 -0.67
CA GLU A 94 5.44 -11.83 0.06
C GLU A 94 6.77 -11.12 -0.22
N ALA A 95 7.11 -10.84 -1.48
CA ALA A 95 8.33 -10.15 -1.87
C ALA A 95 8.34 -8.66 -1.48
N VAL A 96 7.20 -7.98 -1.43
CA VAL A 96 7.08 -6.61 -0.90
C VAL A 96 7.13 -6.61 0.63
N ARG A 97 6.67 -7.68 1.30
CA ARG A 97 6.90 -7.91 2.73
C ARG A 97 8.35 -8.26 3.05
N GLN A 98 9.03 -9.00 2.16
CA GLN A 98 10.41 -9.46 2.33
C GLN A 98 11.46 -8.44 1.86
N VAL A 99 11.14 -7.62 0.85
CA VAL A 99 11.87 -6.41 0.50
C VAL A 99 11.40 -5.31 1.45
N ALA A 100 11.84 -5.43 2.70
CA ALA A 100 11.78 -4.35 3.67
C ALA A 100 12.45 -3.12 3.04
N THR A 101 11.63 -2.23 2.49
CA THR A 101 12.06 -0.87 2.25
C THR A 101 12.49 -0.28 3.61
N PRO A 102 13.40 0.70 3.65
CA PRO A 102 13.76 1.40 4.90
C PRO A 102 12.52 1.86 5.69
N ASP A 103 11.42 2.13 4.98
CA ASP A 103 10.12 2.50 5.53
C ASP A 103 9.37 1.33 6.20
N SER A 104 9.53 0.07 5.77
CA SER A 104 8.87 -1.09 6.41
C SER A 104 9.44 -1.38 7.79
N ALA A 105 10.77 -1.36 7.95
CA ALA A 105 11.39 -1.50 9.25
C ALA A 105 11.03 -0.32 10.17
N ALA A 106 11.01 0.90 9.62
CA ALA A 106 10.55 2.10 10.34
C ALA A 106 9.06 2.02 10.74
N GLN A 107 8.18 1.47 9.89
CA GLN A 107 6.77 1.23 10.18
C GLN A 107 6.61 0.22 11.31
N THR A 108 7.32 -0.91 11.27
CA THR A 108 7.31 -1.92 12.34
C THR A 108 7.79 -1.32 13.66
N THR A 109 8.91 -0.59 13.64
CA THR A 109 9.41 0.12 14.83
C THR A 109 8.40 1.15 15.34
N PHE A 110 7.74 1.90 14.46
CA PHE A 110 6.71 2.86 14.85
C PHE A 110 5.49 2.18 15.49
N LEU A 111 5.02 1.05 14.96
CA LEU A 111 3.92 0.28 15.56
C LEU A 111 4.30 -0.23 16.95
N ALA A 112 5.50 -0.80 17.09
CA ALA A 112 6.01 -1.24 18.39
C ALA A 112 6.09 -0.08 19.38
N LEU A 113 6.58 1.08 18.94
CA LEU A 113 6.67 2.30 19.76
C LEU A 113 5.28 2.79 20.17
N ASN A 114 4.35 2.91 19.23
CA ASN A 114 2.98 3.36 19.50
C ASN A 114 2.25 2.40 20.46
N GLN A 115 2.42 1.09 20.29
CA GLN A 115 1.88 0.10 21.22
C GLN A 115 2.47 0.27 22.62
N THR A 116 3.80 0.36 22.73
CA THR A 116 4.49 0.56 24.01
C THR A 116 4.12 1.88 24.68
N LEU A 117 3.84 2.93 23.90
CA LEU A 117 3.35 4.21 24.40
C LEU A 117 1.94 4.06 24.97
N LEU A 118 1.01 3.43 24.23
CA LEU A 118 -0.36 3.24 24.67
C LEU A 118 -0.46 2.35 25.91
N GLU A 119 0.36 1.31 26.02
CA GLU A 119 0.43 0.43 27.19
C GLU A 119 0.81 1.16 28.50
N GLN A 120 1.45 2.33 28.40
CA GLN A 120 1.78 3.17 29.55
C GLN A 120 0.67 4.14 29.96
N LEU A 121 -0.42 4.21 29.17
CA LEU A 121 -1.55 5.10 29.38
C LEU A 121 -2.78 4.32 29.84
N ASP A 122 -3.59 4.94 30.69
CA ASP A 122 -4.90 4.39 31.08
C ASP A 122 -5.89 4.48 29.92
N GLY A 123 -6.93 3.64 29.91
CA GLY A 123 -7.90 3.57 28.80
C GLY A 123 -8.56 4.93 28.44
N ALA A 124 -8.78 5.80 29.43
CA ALA A 124 -9.28 7.16 29.19
C ALA A 124 -8.26 8.05 28.46
N GLN A 125 -6.98 7.95 28.82
CA GLN A 125 -5.88 8.69 28.19
C GLN A 125 -5.60 8.17 26.78
N GLN A 126 -5.67 6.85 26.57
CA GLN A 126 -5.55 6.25 25.23
C GLN A 126 -6.66 6.76 24.30
N ALA A 127 -7.91 6.77 24.77
CA ALA A 127 -9.04 7.28 24.00
C ALA A 127 -8.91 8.78 23.70
N ALA A 128 -8.44 9.57 24.65
CA ALA A 128 -8.19 11.00 24.46
C ALA A 128 -7.09 11.27 23.42
N LEU A 129 -5.97 10.54 23.50
CA LEU A 129 -4.86 10.64 22.56
C LEU A 129 -5.28 10.27 21.13
N ARG A 130 -6.04 9.17 20.97
CA ARG A 130 -6.56 8.74 19.66
C ARG A 130 -7.48 9.80 19.04
N ARG A 131 -8.39 10.39 19.83
CA ARG A 131 -9.27 11.48 19.36
C ARG A 131 -8.49 12.72 18.99
N PHE A 132 -7.50 13.10 19.80
CA PHE A 132 -6.63 14.25 19.52
C PHE A 132 -5.89 14.07 18.20
N ALA A 133 -5.24 12.91 18.00
CA ALA A 133 -4.54 12.60 16.77
C ALA A 133 -5.51 12.62 15.58
N ALA A 134 -6.67 11.94 15.67
CA ALA A 134 -7.68 11.87 14.61
C ALA A 134 -8.26 13.24 14.18
N GLY A 135 -8.38 14.17 15.13
CA GLY A 135 -8.83 15.54 14.89
C GLY A 135 -7.76 16.43 14.25
N ASN A 136 -6.48 16.16 14.51
CA ASN A 136 -5.36 16.96 14.03
C ASN A 136 -4.64 16.37 12.79
N LEU A 137 -5.08 15.21 12.28
CA LEU A 137 -4.56 14.59 11.05
C LEU A 137 -4.62 15.54 9.83
N SER A 138 -5.63 16.41 9.77
CA SER A 138 -5.79 17.40 8.69
C SER A 138 -4.61 18.37 8.58
N GLY A 139 -3.92 18.65 9.69
CA GLY A 139 -2.75 19.53 9.73
C GLY A 139 -1.47 18.94 9.14
N MET A 140 -1.43 17.62 8.87
CA MET A 140 -0.25 16.95 8.33
C MET A 140 -0.05 17.14 6.82
N GLY A 141 -1.04 17.72 6.11
CA GLY A 141 -1.01 17.89 4.65
C GLY A 141 -1.15 16.58 3.87
N VAL A 142 -1.74 15.54 4.48
CA VAL A 142 -2.02 14.25 3.84
C VAL A 142 -3.30 14.30 3.01
N SER A 143 -3.38 13.46 1.97
CA SER A 143 -4.58 13.37 1.13
C SER A 143 -5.82 12.98 1.95
N SER A 144 -7.00 13.40 1.50
CA SER A 144 -8.27 13.11 2.18
C SER A 144 -8.47 11.60 2.40
N GLU A 145 -8.05 10.78 1.44
CA GLU A 145 -8.14 9.32 1.51
C GLU A 145 -7.21 8.72 2.58
N LEU A 146 -5.96 9.18 2.65
CA LEU A 146 -4.99 8.75 3.66
C LEU A 146 -5.42 9.20 5.07
N SER A 147 -5.95 10.42 5.21
CA SER A 147 -6.46 10.91 6.48
C SER A 147 -7.62 10.07 7.02
N THR A 148 -8.49 9.59 6.14
CA THR A 148 -9.61 8.72 6.51
C THR A 148 -9.11 7.36 6.98
N ARG A 149 -8.13 6.79 6.27
CA ARG A 149 -7.49 5.52 6.65
C ARG A 149 -6.79 5.61 8.02
N LEU A 150 -6.02 6.68 8.25
CA LEU A 150 -5.33 6.91 9.52
C LEU A 150 -6.30 7.13 10.68
N ARG A 151 -7.44 7.78 10.42
CA ARG A 151 -8.50 7.95 11.43
C ARG A 151 -9.10 6.61 11.84
N ILE A 152 -9.46 5.77 10.85
CA ILE A 152 -9.97 4.41 11.12
C ILE A 152 -8.94 3.62 11.92
N TRP A 153 -7.65 3.72 11.55
CA TRP A 153 -6.56 3.07 12.27
C TRP A 153 -6.40 3.53 13.72
N LEU A 154 -6.48 4.84 13.99
CA LEU A 154 -6.42 5.36 15.35
C LEU A 154 -7.58 4.88 16.22
N GLU A 155 -8.77 4.73 15.62
CA GLU A 155 -9.97 4.31 16.34
C GLU A 155 -10.05 2.79 16.56
N GLN A 156 -9.75 2.00 15.52
CA GLN A 156 -9.95 0.54 15.50
C GLN A 156 -8.65 -0.25 15.74
N GLY A 157 -7.48 0.36 15.57
CA GLY A 157 -6.19 -0.33 15.55
C GLY A 157 -5.96 -1.13 14.25
N GLY A 158 -4.81 -1.80 14.17
CA GLY A 158 -4.41 -2.65 13.02
C GLY A 158 -3.09 -2.22 12.37
N SER A 159 -2.48 -3.07 11.55
CA SER A 159 -1.23 -2.74 10.85
C SER A 159 -1.45 -2.01 9.52
N ASP A 160 -2.64 -2.14 8.94
CA ASP A 160 -2.92 -1.73 7.55
C ASP A 160 -3.07 -0.20 7.38
N GLY A 161 -3.29 0.51 8.48
CA GLY A 161 -3.50 1.96 8.48
C GLY A 161 -2.28 2.77 8.07
N ILE A 162 -1.10 2.29 8.44
CA ILE A 162 0.19 2.93 8.15
C ILE A 162 0.93 2.28 6.97
N ALA A 163 0.35 1.23 6.38
CA ALA A 163 0.90 0.58 5.21
C ALA A 163 1.02 1.63 4.11
N ASN A 164 2.25 1.84 3.62
CA ASN A 164 2.68 2.86 2.65
C ASN A 164 2.99 4.27 3.21
N LEU A 165 3.11 4.47 4.53
CA LEU A 165 3.71 5.71 5.05
C LEU A 165 5.23 5.68 4.92
N GLY A 166 5.80 6.74 4.33
CA GLY A 166 7.25 6.95 4.34
C GLY A 166 7.73 7.49 5.69
N LEU A 167 9.06 7.47 5.89
CA LEU A 167 9.72 7.92 7.12
C LEU A 167 9.28 9.32 7.57
N GLU A 168 9.22 10.30 6.67
CA GLU A 168 8.82 11.68 7.01
C GLU A 168 7.38 11.77 7.52
N GLN A 169 6.47 10.95 6.98
CA GLN A 169 5.08 10.89 7.45
C GLN A 169 4.98 10.19 8.81
N LEU A 170 5.78 9.14 9.05
CA LEU A 170 5.88 8.48 10.35
C LEU A 170 6.39 9.44 11.43
N ARG A 171 7.44 10.22 11.12
CA ARG A 171 7.98 11.25 12.03
C ARG A 171 6.93 12.28 12.39
N LYS A 172 6.18 12.80 11.40
CA LYS A 172 5.07 13.74 11.64
C LYS A 172 3.97 13.11 12.51
N LEU A 173 3.63 11.85 12.27
CA LEU A 173 2.61 11.15 13.06
C LEU A 173 3.08 10.93 14.51
N LEU A 174 4.35 10.55 14.72
CA LEU A 174 4.94 10.43 16.05
C LEU A 174 4.95 11.78 16.78
N ASN A 175 5.32 12.86 16.07
CA ASN A 175 5.33 14.20 16.65
C ASN A 175 3.92 14.65 17.04
N LEU A 176 2.91 14.29 16.25
CA LEU A 176 1.51 14.56 16.59
C LEU A 176 1.08 13.83 17.87
N LEU A 177 1.46 12.56 18.01
CA LEU A 177 1.22 11.78 19.23
C LEU A 177 1.97 12.39 20.42
N TYR A 178 3.21 12.84 20.22
CA TYR A 178 3.99 13.52 21.26
C TYR A 178 3.35 14.83 21.72
N ILE A 179 2.87 15.68 20.79
CA ILE A 179 2.12 16.89 21.14
C ILE A 179 0.89 16.53 21.97
N GLY A 180 0.13 15.51 21.56
CA GLY A 180 -1.00 15.01 22.34
C GLY A 180 -0.59 14.57 23.76
N LEU A 181 0.49 13.81 23.89
CA LEU A 181 1.03 13.40 25.19
C LEU A 181 1.42 14.61 26.05
N CYS A 182 2.04 15.64 25.48
CA CYS A 182 2.38 16.88 26.17
C CYS A 182 1.15 17.61 26.69
N GLU A 183 0.08 17.67 25.90
CA GLU A 183 -1.20 18.29 26.31
C GLU A 183 -1.85 17.55 27.50
N PHE A 184 -1.79 16.21 27.52
CA PHE A 184 -2.47 15.42 28.56
C PHE A 184 -1.64 15.16 29.81
N LEU A 185 -0.33 14.93 29.67
CA LEU A 185 0.56 14.54 30.77
C LEU A 185 1.49 15.68 31.23
N GLY A 186 1.64 16.72 30.41
CA GLY A 186 2.69 17.72 30.54
C GLY A 186 4.01 17.27 29.91
N PRO A 187 4.87 18.20 29.48
CA PRO A 187 6.06 17.92 28.67
C PRO A 187 7.07 17.00 29.37
N VAL A 188 7.26 17.17 30.69
CA VAL A 188 8.22 16.36 31.46
C VAL A 188 7.80 14.89 31.55
N ARG A 189 6.49 14.62 31.70
CA ARG A 189 5.99 13.24 31.76
C ARG A 189 5.91 12.62 30.37
N ALA A 190 5.49 13.40 29.36
CA ALA A 190 5.50 12.96 27.97
C ALA A 190 6.89 12.51 27.51
N ASP A 191 7.93 13.28 27.83
CA ASP A 191 9.32 12.94 27.52
C ASP A 191 9.79 11.65 28.20
N ARG A 192 9.42 11.45 29.48
CA ARG A 192 9.72 10.20 30.20
C ARG A 192 9.03 9.00 29.56
N VAL A 193 7.74 9.11 29.23
CA VAL A 193 6.96 8.03 28.61
C VAL A 193 7.52 7.67 27.23
N LEU A 194 7.90 8.68 26.43
CA LEU A 194 8.54 8.48 25.13
C LEU A 194 9.90 7.82 25.26
N SER A 195 10.76 8.31 26.16
CA SER A 195 12.09 7.73 26.41
C SER A 195 11.99 6.28 26.89
N GLN A 196 11.04 5.98 27.78
CA GLN A 196 10.80 4.60 28.23
C GLN A 196 10.31 3.69 27.10
N ALA A 197 9.45 4.20 26.23
CA ALA A 197 8.98 3.45 25.07
C ALA A 197 10.11 3.18 24.06
N VAL A 198 10.96 4.19 23.78
CA VAL A 198 12.13 4.06 22.90
C VAL A 198 13.08 2.98 23.43
N ASN A 199 13.44 3.04 24.72
CA ASN A 199 14.35 2.06 25.32
C ASN A 199 13.78 0.63 25.25
N ARG A 200 12.49 0.43 25.56
CA ARG A 200 11.84 -0.89 25.47
C ARG A 200 11.85 -1.46 24.05
N VAL A 201 11.61 -0.61 23.05
CA VAL A 201 11.63 -1.04 21.65
C VAL A 201 13.05 -1.33 21.19
N GLU A 202 14.07 -0.57 21.65
CA GLU A 202 15.49 -0.90 21.41
C GLU A 202 15.88 -2.26 22.01
N GLU A 203 15.38 -2.58 23.20
CA GLU A 203 15.61 -3.88 23.86
C GLU A 203 14.95 -5.06 23.12
N GLN A 204 13.93 -4.81 22.28
CA GLN A 204 13.27 -5.83 21.46
C GLN A 204 14.06 -6.21 20.18
N GLY A 205 15.19 -5.56 19.91
CA GLY A 205 16.06 -5.91 18.78
C GLY A 205 15.49 -5.57 17.41
N VAL A 206 14.73 -4.47 17.31
CA VAL A 206 14.20 -3.99 16.02
C VAL A 206 15.33 -3.61 15.05
N GLU A 207 15.18 -3.96 13.76
CA GLU A 207 16.14 -3.63 12.70
C GLU A 207 16.32 -2.12 12.49
N PHE A 208 15.30 -1.30 12.81
CA PHE A 208 15.34 0.15 12.69
C PHE A 208 15.28 0.81 14.06
N SER A 209 16.31 1.59 14.41
CA SER A 209 16.36 2.29 15.71
C SER A 209 15.20 3.28 15.85
N PRO A 210 14.39 3.20 16.91
CA PRO A 210 13.29 4.13 17.17
C PRO A 210 13.74 5.59 17.32
N ARG A 211 15.00 5.85 17.66
CA ARG A 211 15.57 7.22 17.73
C ARG A 211 15.60 7.94 16.39
N ARG A 212 15.61 7.20 15.27
CA ARG A 212 15.55 7.79 13.92
C ARG A 212 14.14 8.27 13.55
N LEU A 213 13.12 7.97 14.35
CA LEU A 213 11.76 8.47 14.19
C LEU A 213 11.51 9.78 14.94
N LEU A 214 12.42 10.18 15.83
CA LEU A 214 12.40 11.47 16.53
C LEU A 214 12.95 12.60 15.63
#